data_AF-A0A800KTW5-F1
#
_entry.id   AF-A0A800KTW5-F1
#
_cell.length_a   1.000
_cell.length_b   1.000
_cell.length_c   1.000
_cell.angle_alpha   90.00
_cell.angle_beta   90.00
_cell.angle_gamma   90.00
#
_symmetry.space_group_name_H-M   'P 1'
#
loop_
_entity.id
_entity.type
_entity.pdbx_description
1 polymer ?
#
loop_
_entity_poly.entity_id
_entity_poly.type
_entity_poly.pdbx_seq_one_letter_code
_entity_poly.pdbx_strand_id
1 'polypeptide(L)'
;MKQTDKANQKRVSKADCFALRMVEELESVIVHPVTRSLFGLETLDDKAEYLNSKKLFRQRGGLWDRTGIRRIILRVEKIRAGK
;
A
#
# COMPACT_ATOMS: atom_id res chain seq x y z
N MET A 1 16.94 9.19 25.21
CA MET A 1 17.65 8.98 23.94
C MET A 1 16.87 9.65 22.81
N LYS A 2 17.33 10.80 22.29
CA LYS A 2 16.70 11.42 21.11
C LYS A 2 17.06 10.55 19.89
N GLN A 3 16.07 10.15 19.09
CA GLN A 3 16.36 9.49 17.82
C GLN A 3 17.20 10.41 16.94
N THR A 4 18.28 9.88 16.36
CA THR A 4 19.10 10.61 15.39
C THR A 4 18.37 10.71 14.05
N ASP A 5 18.59 11.79 13.30
CA ASP A 5 17.92 12.04 12.01
C ASP A 5 18.12 10.88 11.01
N LYS A 6 19.30 10.26 11.03
CA LYS A 6 19.61 9.06 10.24
C LYS A 6 18.70 7.87 10.56
N ALA A 7 18.34 7.68 11.83
CA ALA A 7 17.43 6.61 12.23
C ALA A 7 15.99 6.90 11.79
N ASN A 8 15.58 8.18 11.80
CA ASN A 8 14.27 8.60 11.28
C ASN A 8 14.18 8.42 9.76
N GLN A 9 15.19 8.84 9.01
CA GLN A 9 15.25 8.65 7.55
C GLN A 9 15.15 7.18 7.16
N LYS A 10 15.88 6.28 7.85
CA LYS A 10 15.78 4.83 7.62
C LYS A 10 14.39 4.27 7.91
N ARG A 11 13.70 4.76 8.94
CA ARG A 11 12.32 4.34 9.26
C ARG A 11 11.33 4.79 8.20
N VAL A 12 11.46 6.03 7.72
CA VAL A 12 10.63 6.59 6.65
C VAL A 12 10.82 5.79 5.36
N SER A 13 12.06 5.56 4.94
CA SER A 13 12.38 4.76 3.74
C SER A 13 11.81 3.34 3.82
N LYS A 14 11.89 2.66 4.98
CA LYS A 14 11.27 1.33 5.15
C LYS A 14 9.75 1.36 5.04
N ALA A 15 9.10 2.40 5.56
CA ALA A 15 7.65 2.56 5.44
C ALA A 15 7.23 2.90 4.00
N ASP A 16 8.06 3.64 3.27
CA ASP A 16 7.85 3.97 1.85
C ASP A 16 7.97 2.73 0.96
N CYS A 17 9.05 1.94 1.12
CA CYS A 17 9.21 0.67 0.41
C CYS A 17 8.08 -0.30 0.70
N PHE A 18 7.60 -0.35 1.94
CA PHE A 18 6.44 -1.18 2.29
C PHE A 18 5.17 -0.69 1.56
N ALA A 19 4.90 0.62 1.59
CA ALA A 19 3.73 1.19 0.93
C ALA A 19 3.77 0.96 -0.59
N LEU A 20 4.94 1.17 -1.22
CA LEU A 20 5.15 0.91 -2.65
C LEU A 20 4.83 -0.53 -3.01
N ARG A 21 5.41 -1.51 -2.29
CA ARG A 21 5.16 -2.93 -2.55
C ARG A 21 3.68 -3.32 -2.42
N MET A 22 2.96 -2.76 -1.43
CA MET A 22 1.54 -3.06 -1.25
C MET A 22 0.68 -2.44 -2.35
N VAL A 23 1.02 -1.23 -2.80
CA VAL A 23 0.30 -0.58 -3.91
C VAL A 23 0.62 -1.25 -5.24
N GLU A 24 1.86 -1.66 -5.48
CA GLU A 24 2.24 -2.46 -6.67
C GLU A 24 1.47 -3.78 -6.72
N GLU A 25 1.30 -4.46 -5.59
CA GLU A 25 0.49 -5.67 -5.51
C GLU A 25 -1.00 -5.39 -5.77
N LEU A 26 -1.52 -4.23 -5.39
CA LEU A 26 -2.89 -3.82 -5.72
C LEU A 26 -3.02 -3.47 -7.21
N GLU A 27 -2.00 -2.86 -7.81
CA GLU A 27 -1.95 -2.48 -9.22
C GLU A 27 -1.71 -3.70 -10.13
N SER A 28 -0.96 -4.71 -9.67
CA SER A 28 -0.63 -5.93 -10.43
C SER A 28 -1.83 -6.83 -10.70
N VAL A 29 -2.89 -6.70 -9.89
CA VAL A 29 -4.14 -7.46 -10.04
C VAL A 29 -4.92 -7.02 -11.29
N ILE A 30 -4.55 -5.90 -11.93
CA ILE A 30 -5.36 -5.29 -12.99
C ILE A 30 -4.53 -5.14 -14.27
N VAL A 31 -4.74 -6.07 -15.22
CA VAL A 31 -5.40 -5.79 -16.51
C VAL A 31 -6.02 -7.11 -17.00
N HIS A 32 -7.35 -7.19 -17.12
CA HIS A 32 -7.94 -8.27 -17.90
C HIS A 32 -7.57 -8.04 -19.38
N PRO A 33 -6.79 -8.92 -20.03
CA PRO A 33 -6.15 -8.63 -21.33
C PRO A 33 -7.14 -8.38 -22.47
N VAL A 34 -8.40 -8.80 -22.30
CA VAL A 34 -9.44 -8.73 -23.35
C VAL A 34 -10.41 -7.56 -23.13
N THR A 35 -10.76 -7.22 -21.89
CA THR A 35 -11.81 -6.22 -21.58
C THR A 35 -11.28 -4.93 -20.99
N ARG A 36 -10.00 -4.89 -20.57
CA ARG A 36 -9.36 -3.76 -19.87
C ARG A 36 -10.08 -3.31 -18.59
N SER A 37 -10.95 -4.14 -18.01
CA SER A 37 -11.69 -3.82 -16.78
C SER A 37 -10.97 -4.33 -15.53
N LEU A 38 -11.07 -3.55 -14.46
CA LEU A 38 -10.60 -3.86 -13.10
C LEU A 38 -11.58 -4.86 -12.45
N PHE A 39 -11.40 -6.17 -12.62
CA PHE A 39 -12.33 -7.11 -11.97
C PHE A 39 -12.09 -7.15 -10.45
N GLY A 40 -12.96 -6.49 -9.70
CA GLY A 40 -13.17 -6.76 -8.27
C GLY A 40 -12.33 -5.96 -7.26
N LEU A 41 -11.63 -4.89 -7.66
CA LEU A 41 -10.91 -3.98 -6.74
C LEU A 41 -11.30 -2.50 -6.94
N GLU A 42 -12.58 -2.24 -7.17
CA GLU A 42 -13.06 -0.89 -7.48
C GLU A 42 -13.02 0.00 -6.24
N THR A 43 -13.43 -0.56 -5.09
CA THR A 43 -13.50 0.18 -3.84
C THR A 43 -12.22 0.07 -3.02
N LEU A 44 -12.15 0.84 -1.93
CA LEU A 44 -11.07 0.70 -0.94
C LEU A 44 -11.28 -0.52 -0.05
N ASP A 45 -12.53 -0.96 0.10
CA ASP A 45 -12.90 -2.12 0.91
C ASP A 45 -12.48 -3.40 0.18
N ASP A 46 -12.72 -3.49 -1.13
CA ASP A 46 -12.26 -4.60 -1.98
C ASP A 46 -10.74 -4.79 -1.91
N LYS A 47 -10.00 -3.66 -1.98
CA LYS A 47 -8.54 -3.64 -1.84
C LYS A 47 -8.08 -4.14 -0.47
N ALA A 48 -8.82 -3.81 0.59
CA ALA A 48 -8.52 -4.30 1.93
C ALA A 48 -8.77 -5.81 2.03
N GLU A 49 -9.90 -6.29 1.52
CA GLU A 49 -10.24 -7.71 1.49
C GLU A 49 -9.20 -8.52 0.70
N TYR A 50 -8.79 -8.02 -0.45
CA TYR A 50 -7.76 -8.66 -1.28
C TYR A 50 -6.42 -8.82 -0.53
N LEU A 51 -5.88 -7.74 0.04
CA LEU A 51 -4.61 -7.83 0.79
C LEU A 51 -4.72 -8.76 2.00
N ASN A 52 -5.87 -8.74 2.69
CA ASN A 52 -6.14 -9.64 3.81
C ASN A 52 -6.20 -11.11 3.37
N SER A 53 -6.88 -11.41 2.25
CA SER A 53 -6.96 -12.77 1.69
C SER A 53 -5.59 -13.32 1.29
N LYS A 54 -4.69 -12.45 0.82
CA LYS A 54 -3.30 -12.76 0.49
C LYS A 54 -2.37 -12.86 1.70
N LYS A 55 -2.90 -12.65 2.92
CA LYS A 55 -2.14 -12.58 4.18
C LYS A 55 -1.02 -11.52 4.16
N LEU A 56 -1.17 -10.50 3.31
CA LEU A 56 -0.26 -9.38 3.24
C LEU A 56 -0.69 -8.37 4.30
N PHE A 57 -0.36 -8.60 5.56
CA PHE A 57 -0.84 -7.75 6.66
C PHE A 57 -0.10 -6.42 6.76
N ARG A 58 -0.67 -5.51 7.55
CA ARG A 58 0.01 -4.26 7.92
C ARG A 58 1.34 -4.55 8.59
N GLN A 59 2.24 -3.57 8.55
CA GLN A 59 3.59 -3.64 9.11
C GLN A 59 3.66 -4.05 10.61
N ARG A 60 2.56 -3.90 11.37
CA ARG A 60 2.44 -4.32 12.79
C ARG A 60 1.55 -5.56 12.99
N GLY A 61 1.23 -6.32 11.95
CA GLY A 61 0.47 -7.57 12.03
C GLY A 61 -1.05 -7.42 12.11
N GLY A 62 -1.62 -6.31 11.63
CA GLY A 62 -3.07 -6.07 11.63
C GLY A 62 -3.69 -6.24 10.24
N LEU A 63 -4.99 -6.56 10.22
CA LEU A 63 -5.80 -6.57 8.99
C LEU A 63 -5.89 -5.17 8.38
N TRP A 64 -6.01 -5.14 7.06
CA TRP A 64 -6.37 -3.94 6.30
C TRP A 64 -7.83 -3.55 6.52
N ASP A 65 -8.04 -2.25 6.49
CA ASP A 65 -9.35 -1.61 6.50
C ASP A 65 -9.27 -0.47 5.47
N ARG A 66 -10.42 0.10 5.14
CA ARG A 66 -10.55 1.23 4.21
C ARG A 66 -9.57 2.37 4.47
N THR A 67 -9.36 2.71 5.74
CA THR A 67 -8.50 3.82 6.16
C THR A 67 -7.03 3.49 5.94
N GLY A 68 -6.61 2.26 6.25
CA GLY A 68 -5.26 1.75 6.02
C GLY A 68 -4.91 1.77 4.54
N ILE A 69 -5.81 1.30 3.68
CA ILE A 69 -5.62 1.31 2.22
C ILE A 69 -5.49 2.75 1.72
N ARG A 70 -6.41 3.64 2.11
CA ARG A 70 -6.33 5.05 1.71
C ARG A 70 -4.99 5.69 2.10
N ARG A 71 -4.49 5.41 3.30
CA ARG A 71 -3.22 5.97 3.79
C ARG A 71 -2.00 5.50 2.99
N ILE A 72 -1.96 4.23 2.57
CA ILE A 72 -0.83 3.74 1.76
C ILE A 72 -0.86 4.29 0.34
N ILE A 73 -2.05 4.40 -0.26
CA ILE A 73 -2.22 5.00 -1.60
C ILE A 73 -1.75 6.46 -1.58
N LEU A 74 -2.27 7.27 -0.64
CA LEU A 74 -1.85 8.67 -0.49
C LEU A 74 -0.34 8.83 -0.23
N ARG A 75 0.27 7.86 0.47
CA ARG A 75 1.71 7.87 0.72
C ARG A 75 2.49 7.62 -0.57
N VAL A 76 2.08 6.63 -1.36
CA VAL A 76 2.70 6.32 -2.66
C VAL A 76 2.52 7.48 -3.65
N GLU A 77 1.35 8.13 -3.68
CA GLU A 77 1.12 9.33 -4.49
C GLU A 77 2.12 10.45 -4.14
N LYS A 78 2.38 10.70 -2.86
CA LYS A 78 3.39 11.69 -2.42
C LYS A 78 4.79 11.32 -2.89
N ILE A 79 5.18 10.06 -2.70
CA ILE A 79 6.48 9.53 -3.15
C ILE A 79 6.63 9.73 -4.67
N ARG A 80 5.62 9.34 -5.45
CA ARG A 80 5.59 9.48 -6.93
C ARG A 80 5.61 10.94 -7.37
N ALA A 81 4.99 11.85 -6.60
CA ALA A 81 5.03 13.29 -6.85
C ALA A 81 6.37 13.95 -6.45
N GLY A 82 7.34 13.18 -5.93
CA GLY A 82 8.63 13.70 -5.46
C GLY A 82 8.53 14.58 -4.22
N LYS A 83 7.49 14.39 -3.39
CA LYS A 83 7.20 15.17 -2.18
C LYS A 83 7.34 14.36 -0.90
#